data_AF-A0A365MZS3-F1
#
_entry.id   AF-A0A365MZS3-F1
#
_cell.length_a   1.000
_cell.length_b   1.000
_cell.length_c   1.000
_cell.angle_alpha   90.00
_cell.angle_beta   90.00
_cell.angle_gamma   90.00
#
_symmetry.space_group_name_H-M   'P 1'
#
loop_
_entity.id
_entity.type
_entity.pdbx_description
1 polymer ?
#
loop_
_entity_poly.entity_id
_entity_poly.type
_entity_poly.pdbx_seq_one_letter_code
_entity_poly.pdbx_strand_id
1 'polypeptide(L)'
;MSSPSSPASQGSAILDVLGHEHRNMLERAVRNVLGTEVAELVYAQILDGLPIEKSLRDSSDYVRDHPVHSLQHAEICPGYIDKAREFMKQFDLSQLQLDLKTIKAFADTVPVSETFNLRLIEIVAVACHQIGAFLFNLDDGAHKHKLYEDWRQSVLEEKERGVESRRYYDPPAIAFCHRAYRYPEQYPKGPADVAGYWAESKILGGVIVFDRGETEQEV
;
A
#
# COMPACT_ATOMS: atom_id res chain seq x y z
N MET A 1 32.65 11.49 -9.22
CA MET A 1 31.26 11.59 -8.70
C MET A 1 30.51 10.39 -9.28
N SER A 2 30.23 9.40 -8.45
CA SER A 2 29.60 8.16 -8.89
C SER A 2 28.13 8.42 -9.20
N SER A 3 27.69 8.09 -10.40
CA SER A 3 26.29 8.17 -10.81
C SER A 3 25.42 7.28 -9.92
N PRO A 4 24.21 7.69 -9.52
CA PRO A 4 23.29 6.79 -8.82
C PRO A 4 22.89 5.67 -9.77
N SER A 5 23.09 4.42 -9.36
CA SER A 5 22.56 3.24 -10.05
C SER A 5 21.04 3.33 -10.13
N SER A 6 20.48 3.11 -11.31
CA SER A 6 19.03 3.18 -11.56
C SER A 6 18.27 2.20 -10.64
N PRO A 7 17.13 2.59 -10.02
CA PRO A 7 16.38 1.73 -9.08
C PRO A 7 16.01 0.36 -9.65
N ALA A 8 15.70 0.29 -10.95
CA ALA A 8 15.38 -0.96 -11.66
C ALA A 8 16.58 -1.93 -11.74
N SER A 9 17.81 -1.42 -11.75
CA SER A 9 19.02 -2.28 -11.81
C SER A 9 19.30 -3.02 -10.50
N GLN A 10 18.87 -2.47 -9.36
CA GLN A 10 19.05 -3.09 -8.06
C GLN A 10 17.98 -4.15 -7.77
N GLY A 11 16.73 -3.92 -8.15
CA GLY A 11 15.64 -4.90 -7.99
C GLY A 11 15.88 -6.20 -8.77
N SER A 12 16.40 -6.10 -9.99
CA SER A 12 16.80 -7.27 -10.79
C SER A 12 17.90 -8.10 -10.13
N ALA A 13 18.94 -7.44 -9.60
CA ALA A 13 20.09 -8.13 -8.99
C ALA A 13 19.76 -8.85 -7.68
N ILE A 14 18.72 -8.39 -6.96
CA ILE A 14 18.27 -9.01 -5.71
C ILE A 14 17.50 -10.30 -5.99
N LEU A 15 16.71 -10.34 -7.07
CA LEU A 15 15.98 -11.55 -7.46
C LEU A 15 16.90 -12.67 -7.97
N ASP A 16 18.11 -12.35 -8.43
CA ASP A 16 19.11 -13.34 -8.85
C ASP A 16 19.62 -14.22 -7.68
N VAL A 17 19.36 -13.80 -6.44
CA VAL A 17 19.62 -14.62 -5.24
C VAL A 17 18.67 -15.82 -5.15
N LEU A 18 17.48 -15.71 -5.75
CA LEU A 18 16.47 -16.76 -5.69
C LEU A 18 16.78 -17.87 -6.70
N GLY A 19 16.75 -19.12 -6.21
CA GLY A 19 16.67 -20.28 -7.09
C GLY A 19 15.40 -20.26 -7.95
N HIS A 20 15.41 -21.01 -9.05
CA HIS A 20 14.29 -21.08 -10.00
C HIS A 20 12.96 -21.44 -9.33
N GLU A 21 12.96 -22.35 -8.36
CA GLU A 21 11.75 -22.76 -7.65
C GLU A 21 11.17 -21.64 -6.76
N HIS A 22 11.97 -21.02 -5.90
CA HIS A 22 11.57 -19.88 -5.07
C HIS A 22 11.04 -18.72 -5.91
N ARG A 23 11.74 -18.39 -7.01
CA ARG A 23 11.33 -17.32 -7.93
C ARG A 23 9.96 -17.61 -8.55
N ASN A 24 9.76 -18.83 -9.07
CA ASN A 24 8.48 -19.20 -9.68
C ASN A 24 7.32 -19.20 -8.68
N MET A 25 7.56 -19.69 -7.45
CA MET A 25 6.53 -19.68 -6.40
C MET A 25 6.19 -18.25 -5.97
N LEU A 26 7.18 -17.39 -5.79
CA LEU A 26 6.97 -15.98 -5.47
C LEU A 26 6.20 -15.25 -6.58
N GLU A 27 6.63 -15.42 -7.84
CA GLU A 27 5.96 -14.79 -8.99
C GLU A 27 4.50 -15.25 -9.08
N ARG A 28 4.26 -16.55 -8.93
CA ARG A 28 2.91 -17.10 -8.94
C ARG A 28 2.07 -16.55 -7.79
N ALA A 29 2.61 -16.45 -6.57
CA ALA A 29 1.89 -15.94 -5.42
C ALA A 29 1.48 -14.48 -5.60
N VAL A 30 2.41 -13.63 -6.04
CA VAL A 30 2.13 -12.21 -6.33
C VAL A 30 1.10 -12.10 -7.46
N ARG A 31 1.27 -12.82 -8.58
CA ARG A 31 0.30 -12.81 -9.68
C ARG A 31 -1.09 -13.25 -9.26
N ASN A 32 -1.20 -14.26 -8.39
CA ASN A 32 -2.50 -14.71 -7.88
C ASN A 32 -3.20 -13.63 -7.07
N VAL A 33 -2.47 -12.91 -6.20
CA VAL A 33 -3.04 -11.81 -5.41
C VAL A 33 -3.46 -10.65 -6.32
N LEU A 34 -2.59 -10.24 -7.25
CA LEU A 34 -2.89 -9.17 -8.22
C LEU A 34 -4.02 -9.55 -9.19
N GLY A 35 -4.27 -10.84 -9.41
CA GLY A 35 -5.38 -11.33 -10.23
C GLY A 35 -6.74 -11.31 -9.54
N THR A 36 -6.84 -10.86 -8.29
CA THR A 36 -8.11 -10.79 -7.56
C THR A 36 -8.88 -9.50 -7.86
N GLU A 37 -10.22 -9.59 -7.84
CA GLU A 37 -11.11 -8.43 -7.96
C GLU A 37 -10.89 -7.42 -6.81
N VAL A 38 -10.49 -7.91 -5.64
CA VAL A 38 -10.18 -7.07 -4.47
C VAL A 38 -8.93 -6.22 -4.74
N ALA A 39 -7.84 -6.83 -5.23
CA ALA A 39 -6.63 -6.08 -5.59
C ALA A 39 -6.92 -5.06 -6.70
N GLU A 40 -7.69 -5.45 -7.72
CA GLU A 40 -8.12 -4.54 -8.79
C GLU A 40 -8.82 -3.30 -8.24
N LEU A 41 -9.86 -3.52 -7.41
CA LEU A 41 -10.65 -2.43 -6.85
C LEU A 41 -9.83 -1.54 -5.90
N VAL A 42 -8.94 -2.12 -5.10
CA VAL A 42 -8.11 -1.38 -4.15
C VAL A 42 -7.12 -0.47 -4.89
N TYR A 43 -6.39 -1.01 -5.87
CA TYR A 43 -5.43 -0.21 -6.62
C TYR A 43 -6.11 0.79 -7.55
N ALA A 44 -7.31 0.48 -8.06
CA ALA A 44 -8.12 1.44 -8.81
C ALA A 44 -8.51 2.64 -7.94
N GLN A 45 -8.89 2.44 -6.67
CA GLN A 45 -9.17 3.55 -5.75
C GLN A 45 -7.94 4.45 -5.54
N ILE A 46 -6.76 3.85 -5.34
CA ILE A 46 -5.52 4.62 -5.17
C ILE A 46 -5.21 5.43 -6.42
N LEU A 47 -5.31 4.81 -7.60
CA LEU A 47 -5.08 5.48 -8.88
C LEU A 47 -6.13 6.56 -9.18
N ASP A 48 -7.37 6.37 -8.74
CA ASP A 48 -8.45 7.34 -8.87
C ASP A 48 -8.24 8.54 -7.93
N GLY A 49 -7.63 8.27 -6.76
CA GLY A 49 -7.13 9.26 -5.80
C GLY A 49 -8.05 9.53 -4.62
N LEU A 50 -9.21 8.86 -4.55
CA LEU A 50 -10.03 8.77 -3.35
C LEU A 50 -10.54 7.34 -3.10
N PRO A 51 -10.70 6.93 -1.84
CA PRO A 51 -11.44 5.71 -1.55
C PRO A 51 -12.92 5.90 -1.89
N ILE A 52 -13.62 4.80 -2.17
CA ILE A 52 -15.08 4.82 -2.25
C ILE A 52 -15.69 4.83 -0.85
N GLU A 53 -16.95 5.28 -0.73
CA GLU A 53 -17.66 5.38 0.54
C GLU A 53 -17.62 4.10 1.38
N LYS A 54 -17.77 2.94 0.73
CA LYS A 54 -17.70 1.63 1.39
C LYS A 54 -16.32 1.41 2.02
N SER A 55 -15.25 1.61 1.26
CA SER A 55 -13.88 1.41 1.72
C SER A 55 -13.47 2.42 2.80
N LEU A 56 -13.98 3.66 2.74
CA LEU A 56 -13.76 4.66 3.79
C LEU A 56 -14.40 4.22 5.11
N ARG A 57 -15.67 3.79 5.07
CA ARG A 57 -16.43 3.35 6.26
C ARG A 57 -15.74 2.20 7.01
N ASP A 58 -15.08 1.31 6.27
CA ASP A 58 -14.36 0.18 6.83
C ASP A 58 -13.00 0.58 7.46
N SER A 59 -12.52 1.80 7.23
CA SER A 59 -11.14 2.23 7.60
C SER A 59 -11.09 3.42 8.56
N SER A 60 -12.15 4.23 8.61
CA SER A 60 -12.20 5.49 9.35
C SER A 60 -13.55 5.69 10.01
N ASP A 61 -13.52 6.44 11.11
CA ASP A 61 -14.73 7.02 11.70
C ASP A 61 -15.38 7.99 10.69
N TYR A 62 -16.70 8.11 10.75
CA TYR A 62 -17.46 9.02 9.89
C TYR A 62 -17.10 10.48 10.19
N VAL A 63 -16.87 11.25 9.12
CA VAL A 63 -16.58 12.68 9.22
C VAL A 63 -17.50 13.45 8.30
N ARG A 64 -18.17 14.45 8.88
CA ARG A 64 -18.99 15.36 8.11
C ARG A 64 -18.15 16.09 7.07
N ASP A 65 -18.69 16.19 5.85
CA ASP A 65 -18.11 16.92 4.71
C ASP A 65 -16.78 16.35 4.19
N HIS A 66 -16.41 15.11 4.57
CA HIS A 66 -15.28 14.41 3.97
C HIS A 66 -15.41 14.40 2.43
N PRO A 67 -14.34 14.61 1.63
CA PRO A 67 -14.42 14.72 0.17
C PRO A 67 -15.19 13.58 -0.49
N VAL A 68 -14.96 12.35 -0.02
CA VAL A 68 -15.69 11.14 -0.42
C VAL A 68 -17.22 11.29 -0.30
N HIS A 69 -17.73 11.85 0.81
CA HIS A 69 -19.16 12.07 1.01
C HIS A 69 -19.67 13.29 0.25
N SER A 70 -18.90 14.37 0.22
CA SER A 70 -19.25 15.61 -0.48
C SER A 70 -19.37 15.39 -2.00
N LEU A 71 -18.56 14.47 -2.54
CA LEU A 71 -18.59 14.09 -3.94
C LEU A 71 -19.48 12.87 -4.24
N GLN A 72 -20.09 12.26 -3.21
CA GLN A 72 -20.87 11.02 -3.34
C GLN A 72 -20.07 9.92 -4.06
N HIS A 73 -18.82 9.75 -3.67
CA HIS A 73 -17.86 8.86 -4.30
C HIS A 73 -18.14 7.38 -3.96
N ALA A 74 -19.25 6.86 -4.51
CA ALA A 74 -19.74 5.51 -4.26
C ALA A 74 -19.11 4.47 -5.20
N GLU A 75 -18.69 4.90 -6.39
CA GLU A 75 -18.08 4.09 -7.44
C GLU A 75 -16.81 4.75 -7.96
N ILE A 76 -15.91 3.94 -8.52
CA ILE A 76 -14.66 4.40 -9.11
C ILE A 76 -14.93 5.26 -10.35
N CYS A 77 -14.17 6.34 -10.54
CA CYS A 77 -14.30 7.12 -11.77
C CYS A 77 -13.99 6.28 -13.03
N PRO A 78 -14.62 6.56 -14.18
CA PRO A 78 -14.41 5.81 -15.40
C PRO A 78 -12.92 5.69 -15.80
N GLY A 79 -12.49 4.47 -16.14
CA GLY A 79 -11.14 4.19 -16.65
C GLY A 79 -10.09 3.76 -15.62
N TYR A 80 -10.30 4.01 -14.32
CA TYR A 80 -9.30 3.66 -13.30
C TYR A 80 -9.26 2.16 -12.96
N ILE A 81 -10.37 1.44 -13.12
CA ILE A 81 -10.39 -0.03 -13.06
C ILE A 81 -9.52 -0.63 -14.17
N ASP A 82 -9.69 -0.17 -15.41
CA ASP A 82 -8.89 -0.67 -16.54
C ASP A 82 -7.41 -0.28 -16.39
N LYS A 83 -7.14 0.92 -15.86
CA LYS A 83 -5.78 1.36 -15.55
C LYS A 83 -5.11 0.46 -14.49
N ALA A 84 -5.83 0.13 -13.41
CA ALA A 84 -5.33 -0.80 -12.39
C ALA A 84 -5.07 -2.19 -12.99
N ARG A 85 -6.01 -2.71 -13.80
CA ARG A 85 -5.87 -4.00 -14.47
C ARG A 85 -4.64 -4.05 -15.39
N GLU A 86 -4.43 -3.00 -16.18
CA GLU A 86 -3.26 -2.93 -17.08
C GLU A 86 -1.95 -2.86 -16.29
N PHE A 87 -1.90 -2.05 -15.21
CA PHE A 87 -0.75 -2.00 -14.33
C PHE A 87 -0.42 -3.38 -13.74
N MET A 88 -1.41 -4.06 -13.16
CA MET A 88 -1.23 -5.38 -12.54
C MET A 88 -0.78 -6.44 -13.55
N LYS A 89 -1.26 -6.37 -14.79
CA LYS A 89 -0.85 -7.27 -15.87
C LYS A 89 0.61 -7.08 -16.29
N GLN A 90 1.08 -5.84 -16.28
CA GLN A 90 2.45 -5.46 -16.62
C GLN A 90 3.42 -5.53 -15.44
N PHE A 91 2.92 -5.74 -14.23
CA PHE A 91 3.74 -5.78 -13.03
C PHE A 91 4.79 -6.90 -13.11
N ASP A 92 6.02 -6.55 -12.72
CA ASP A 92 7.16 -7.45 -12.69
C ASP A 92 7.84 -7.37 -11.32
N LEU A 93 8.30 -8.51 -10.81
CA LEU A 93 8.92 -8.58 -9.49
C LEU A 93 10.17 -7.70 -9.35
N SER A 94 10.88 -7.40 -10.44
CA SER A 94 12.07 -6.53 -10.40
C SER A 94 11.75 -5.07 -10.03
N GLN A 95 10.47 -4.69 -10.05
CA GLN A 95 10.00 -3.39 -9.59
C GLN A 95 9.94 -3.31 -8.05
N LEU A 96 9.98 -4.46 -7.35
CA LEU A 96 9.98 -4.49 -5.89
C LEU A 96 11.35 -4.07 -5.34
N GLN A 97 11.30 -3.24 -4.29
CA GLN A 97 12.45 -2.83 -3.51
C GLN A 97 12.52 -3.70 -2.26
N LEU A 98 13.01 -4.93 -2.41
CA LEU A 98 13.13 -5.87 -1.30
C LEU A 98 14.48 -5.70 -0.60
N ASP A 99 14.50 -5.78 0.73
CA ASP A 99 15.76 -5.82 1.45
C ASP A 99 16.49 -7.15 1.19
N LEU A 100 17.82 -7.08 1.04
CA LEU A 100 18.64 -8.24 0.72
C LEU A 100 18.55 -9.31 1.82
N LYS A 101 18.40 -8.94 3.08
CA LYS A 101 18.26 -9.90 4.19
C LYS A 101 16.94 -10.64 4.07
N THR A 102 15.83 -9.95 3.79
CA THR A 102 14.51 -10.58 3.59
C THR A 102 14.54 -11.59 2.45
N ILE A 103 15.15 -11.23 1.31
CA ILE A 103 15.23 -12.13 0.16
C ILE A 103 16.15 -13.33 0.41
N LYS A 104 17.30 -13.12 1.07
CA LYS A 104 18.19 -14.23 1.46
C LYS A 104 17.50 -15.17 2.44
N ALA A 105 16.82 -14.62 3.46
CA ALA A 105 16.09 -15.43 4.43
C ALA A 105 15.03 -16.29 3.76
N PHE A 106 14.35 -15.80 2.72
CA PHE A 106 13.45 -16.62 1.90
C PHE A 106 14.20 -17.66 1.06
N ALA A 107 15.28 -17.27 0.39
CA ALA A 107 16.10 -18.15 -0.45
C ALA A 107 16.67 -19.36 0.33
N ASP A 108 17.02 -19.14 1.61
CA ASP A 108 17.61 -20.14 2.48
C ASP A 108 16.57 -21.14 3.05
N THR A 109 15.27 -20.91 2.82
CA THR A 109 14.22 -21.84 3.26
C THR A 109 14.07 -23.04 2.33
N VAL A 110 13.63 -24.16 2.89
CA VAL A 110 13.25 -25.35 2.10
C VAL A 110 11.86 -25.10 1.48
N PRO A 111 11.69 -25.26 0.15
CA PRO A 111 10.39 -25.11 -0.51
C PRO A 111 9.26 -25.86 0.20
N VAL A 112 8.08 -25.25 0.21
CA VAL A 112 6.83 -25.74 0.83
C VAL A 112 6.86 -25.99 2.34
N SER A 113 7.98 -25.74 3.03
CA SER A 113 8.04 -25.75 4.50
C SER A 113 7.19 -24.63 5.12
N GLU A 114 6.89 -24.75 6.40
CA GLU A 114 6.17 -23.70 7.15
C GLU A 114 6.91 -22.37 7.10
N THR A 115 8.22 -22.38 7.37
CA THR A 115 9.07 -21.18 7.29
C THR A 115 9.09 -20.59 5.88
N PHE A 116 9.16 -21.42 4.85
CA PHE A 116 9.05 -20.97 3.45
C PHE A 116 7.73 -20.26 3.20
N ASN A 117 6.61 -20.84 3.65
CA ASN A 117 5.28 -20.26 3.44
C ASN A 117 5.12 -18.93 4.18
N LEU A 118 5.64 -18.82 5.41
CA LEU A 118 5.62 -17.56 6.17
C LEU A 118 6.45 -16.48 5.46
N ARG A 119 7.66 -16.80 5.00
CA ARG A 119 8.51 -15.87 4.24
C ARG A 119 7.91 -15.48 2.89
N LEU A 120 7.21 -16.41 2.24
CA LEU A 120 6.47 -16.12 1.01
C LEU A 120 5.34 -15.11 1.27
N ILE A 121 4.54 -15.32 2.33
CA ILE A 121 3.48 -14.39 2.73
C ILE A 121 4.07 -13.00 3.05
N GLU A 122 5.22 -12.96 3.73
CA GLU A 122 5.93 -11.72 4.03
C GLU A 122 6.27 -10.92 2.77
N ILE A 123 6.90 -11.55 1.78
CA ILE A 123 7.27 -10.86 0.55
C ILE A 123 6.03 -10.44 -0.26
N VAL A 124 4.95 -11.24 -0.23
CA VAL A 124 3.67 -10.89 -0.88
C VAL A 124 3.02 -9.68 -0.21
N ALA A 125 3.06 -9.58 1.12
CA ALA A 125 2.56 -8.42 1.85
C ALA A 125 3.37 -7.16 1.47
N VAL A 126 4.71 -7.27 1.50
CA VAL A 126 5.61 -6.19 1.05
C VAL A 126 5.30 -5.77 -0.39
N ALA A 127 5.01 -6.71 -1.28
CA ALA A 127 4.64 -6.40 -2.65
C ALA A 127 3.34 -5.57 -2.73
N CYS A 128 2.31 -5.96 -1.98
CA CYS A 128 1.04 -5.22 -1.96
C CYS A 128 1.22 -3.80 -1.42
N HIS A 129 1.95 -3.67 -0.30
CA HIS A 129 2.29 -2.38 0.29
C HIS A 129 3.04 -1.48 -0.69
N GLN A 130 4.10 -2.01 -1.32
CA GLN A 130 4.92 -1.22 -2.23
C GLN A 130 4.19 -0.80 -3.50
N ILE A 131 3.32 -1.65 -4.04
CA ILE A 131 2.46 -1.27 -5.17
C ILE A 131 1.52 -0.14 -4.74
N GLY A 132 0.84 -0.26 -3.59
CA GLY A 132 -0.03 0.80 -3.09
C GLY A 132 0.70 2.13 -2.91
N ALA A 133 1.88 2.10 -2.27
CA ALA A 133 2.73 3.27 -2.09
C ALA A 133 3.21 3.88 -3.42
N PHE A 134 3.57 3.04 -4.39
CA PHE A 134 3.99 3.48 -5.72
C PHE A 134 2.84 4.18 -6.46
N LEU A 135 1.68 3.54 -6.53
CA LEU A 135 0.50 4.08 -7.23
C LEU A 135 0.02 5.38 -6.60
N PHE A 136 0.05 5.47 -5.26
CA PHE A 136 -0.28 6.71 -4.54
C PHE A 136 0.62 7.86 -5.00
N ASN A 137 1.93 7.65 -5.07
CA ASN A 137 2.88 8.69 -5.47
C ASN A 137 2.73 9.18 -6.92
N LEU A 138 1.99 8.48 -7.78
CA LEU A 138 1.71 8.97 -9.12
C LEU A 138 0.83 10.23 -9.08
N ASP A 139 -0.10 10.31 -8.13
CA ASP A 139 -1.10 11.41 -7.98
C ASP A 139 -1.70 11.84 -9.33
N ASP A 140 -1.90 10.89 -10.25
CA ASP A 140 -2.33 11.13 -11.61
C ASP A 140 -3.84 10.86 -11.81
N GLY A 141 -4.55 10.63 -10.70
CA GLY A 141 -5.98 10.34 -10.61
C GLY A 141 -6.93 11.49 -10.93
N ALA A 142 -8.23 11.18 -10.93
CA ALA A 142 -9.32 12.14 -11.10
C ALA A 142 -9.41 13.07 -9.88
N HIS A 143 -9.07 12.53 -8.71
CA HIS A 143 -9.04 13.24 -7.45
C HIS A 143 -7.60 13.39 -6.97
N LYS A 144 -7.00 14.57 -7.16
CA LYS A 144 -5.65 14.83 -6.68
C LYS A 144 -5.57 14.81 -5.16
N HIS A 145 -4.42 14.44 -4.61
CA HIS A 145 -4.16 14.50 -3.16
C HIS A 145 -4.51 15.86 -2.56
N LYS A 146 -4.24 16.93 -3.32
CA LYS A 146 -4.59 18.31 -2.96
C LYS A 146 -6.04 18.49 -2.52
N LEU A 147 -6.99 17.77 -3.13
CA LEU A 147 -8.41 17.84 -2.75
C LEU A 147 -8.62 17.42 -1.28
N TYR A 148 -7.98 16.34 -0.86
CA TYR A 148 -8.04 15.88 0.52
C TYR A 148 -7.22 16.79 1.45
N GLU A 149 -6.06 17.25 1.01
CA GLU A 149 -5.19 18.15 1.77
C GLU A 149 -5.88 19.49 2.09
N ASP A 150 -6.52 20.11 1.09
CA ASP A 150 -7.26 21.37 1.24
C ASP A 150 -8.43 21.19 2.23
N TRP A 151 -9.18 20.09 2.10
CA TRP A 151 -10.24 19.75 3.07
C TRP A 151 -9.68 19.55 4.48
N ARG A 152 -8.62 18.75 4.61
CA ARG A 152 -7.98 18.46 5.90
C ARG A 152 -7.50 19.74 6.58
N GLN A 153 -6.89 20.64 5.82
CA GLN A 153 -6.43 21.93 6.32
C GLN A 153 -7.58 22.76 6.87
N SER A 154 -8.72 22.82 6.15
CA SER A 154 -9.93 23.52 6.64
C SER A 154 -10.45 22.94 7.96
N VAL A 155 -10.41 21.62 8.13
CA VAL A 155 -10.83 20.93 9.36
C VAL A 155 -9.91 21.27 10.53
N LEU A 156 -8.60 21.34 10.29
CA LEU A 156 -7.62 21.72 11.32
C LEU A 156 -7.77 23.19 11.74
N GLU A 157 -8.02 24.10 10.79
CA GLU A 157 -8.28 25.51 11.07
C GLU A 157 -9.60 25.74 11.83
N GLU A 158 -10.66 24.99 11.51
CA GLU A 158 -11.90 24.97 12.30
C GLU A 158 -11.67 24.49 13.73
N LYS A 159 -10.83 23.45 13.90
CA LYS A 159 -10.46 22.94 15.21
C LYS A 159 -9.67 23.96 16.04
N GLU A 160 -8.69 24.63 15.44
CA GLU A 160 -7.94 25.72 16.11
C GLU A 160 -8.85 26.88 16.53
N ARG A 161 -9.86 27.22 15.71
CA ARG A 161 -10.89 28.22 16.05
C ARG A 161 -11.87 27.76 17.12
N GLY A 162 -11.80 26.51 17.57
CA GLY A 162 -12.66 25.97 18.63
C GLY A 162 -14.06 25.58 18.16
N VAL A 163 -14.24 25.26 16.87
CA VAL A 163 -15.53 24.76 16.35
C VAL A 163 -15.86 23.41 17.02
N GLU A 164 -16.95 23.38 17.79
CA GLU A 164 -17.30 22.23 18.65
C GLU A 164 -17.42 20.91 17.86
N SER A 165 -17.98 20.94 16.65
CA SER A 165 -18.14 19.76 15.80
C SER A 165 -16.81 19.14 15.32
N ARG A 166 -15.69 19.88 15.39
CA ARG A 166 -14.36 19.41 14.95
C ARG A 166 -13.42 19.09 16.13
N ARG A 167 -13.87 19.31 17.37
CA ARG A 167 -13.00 19.25 18.56
C ARG A 167 -12.35 17.87 18.80
N TYR A 168 -13.09 16.80 18.53
CA TYR A 168 -12.69 15.43 18.89
C TYR A 168 -12.14 14.62 17.72
N TYR A 169 -12.14 15.18 16.50
CA TYR A 169 -11.69 14.49 15.32
C TYR A 169 -10.34 15.04 14.87
N ASP A 170 -9.36 14.14 14.68
CA ASP A 170 -8.12 14.45 14.00
C ASP A 170 -8.17 13.79 12.62
N PRO A 171 -8.26 14.58 11.52
CA PRO A 171 -8.21 14.02 10.19
C PRO A 171 -6.86 13.32 9.96
N PRO A 172 -6.86 12.08 9.43
CA PRO A 172 -5.66 11.42 8.95
C PRO A 172 -4.86 12.30 7.99
N ALA A 173 -3.58 11.99 7.81
CA ALA A 173 -2.71 12.77 6.92
C ALA A 173 -3.15 12.65 5.44
N ILE A 174 -3.69 11.49 5.05
CA ILE A 174 -4.15 11.19 3.69
C ILE A 174 -5.47 10.42 3.70
N ALA A 175 -6.17 10.42 2.57
CA ALA A 175 -7.46 9.74 2.40
C ALA A 175 -7.37 8.21 2.55
N PHE A 176 -6.23 7.62 2.15
CA PHE A 176 -5.96 6.19 2.23
C PHE A 176 -5.22 5.85 3.52
N CYS A 177 -5.94 5.65 4.62
CA CYS A 177 -5.30 5.35 5.90
C CYS A 177 -5.96 4.17 6.60
N HIS A 178 -5.14 3.30 7.20
CA HIS A 178 -5.60 2.34 8.20
C HIS A 178 -5.50 2.98 9.59
N ARG A 179 -6.50 2.77 10.47
CA ARG A 179 -6.58 3.41 11.79
C ARG A 179 -5.32 3.24 12.65
N ALA A 180 -4.68 2.07 12.56
CA ALA A 180 -3.45 1.76 13.31
C ALA A 180 -2.16 2.27 12.64
N TYR A 181 -2.17 2.60 11.34
CA TYR A 181 -0.97 2.94 10.56
C TYR A 181 -1.09 4.31 9.89
N ARG A 182 -1.55 5.32 10.64
CA ARG A 182 -1.97 6.63 10.10
C ARG A 182 -0.97 7.78 10.28
N TYR A 183 0.24 7.51 10.80
CA TYR A 183 1.25 8.50 11.17
C TYR A 183 2.46 8.43 10.22
N PRO A 184 2.50 9.25 9.15
CA PRO A 184 3.55 9.22 8.12
C PRO A 184 4.98 9.31 8.67
N GLU A 185 5.18 10.09 9.72
CA GLU A 185 6.47 10.33 10.35
C GLU A 185 7.16 9.07 10.91
N GLN A 186 6.41 7.99 11.09
CA GLN A 186 6.92 6.70 11.53
C GLN A 186 7.52 5.87 10.39
N TYR A 187 7.29 6.26 9.13
CA TYR A 187 7.58 5.43 7.96
C TYR A 187 8.58 6.08 6.99
N PRO A 188 9.51 5.32 6.38
CA PRO A 188 10.54 5.87 5.50
C PRO A 188 10.02 6.62 4.28
N LYS A 189 8.89 6.19 3.69
CA LYS A 189 8.25 6.84 2.53
C LYS A 189 7.07 7.72 2.92
N GLY A 190 6.91 8.01 4.22
CA GLY A 190 5.93 8.95 4.72
C GLY A 190 4.49 8.59 4.33
N PRO A 191 3.73 9.52 3.71
CA PRO A 191 2.34 9.26 3.34
C PRO A 191 2.15 8.08 2.39
N ALA A 192 3.12 7.79 1.52
CA ALA A 192 3.03 6.67 0.59
C ALA A 192 2.99 5.33 1.34
N ASP A 193 3.73 5.17 2.43
CA ASP A 193 3.67 3.95 3.25
C ASP A 193 2.33 3.82 3.96
N VAL A 194 1.71 4.93 4.39
CA VAL A 194 0.35 4.92 4.96
C VAL A 194 -0.67 4.41 3.93
N ALA A 195 -0.55 4.81 2.66
CA ALA A 195 -1.37 4.30 1.57
C ALA A 195 -1.08 2.81 1.28
N GLY A 196 0.18 2.40 1.37
CA GLY A 196 0.61 1.00 1.28
C GLY A 196 -0.07 0.11 2.33
N TYR A 197 -0.05 0.52 3.60
CA TYR A 197 -0.73 -0.21 4.68
C TYR A 197 -2.24 -0.24 4.52
N TRP A 198 -2.83 0.85 3.99
CA TRP A 198 -4.24 0.84 3.65
C TRP A 198 -4.52 -0.22 2.56
N ALA A 199 -3.73 -0.26 1.48
CA ALA A 199 -3.88 -1.24 0.42
C ALA A 199 -3.75 -2.68 0.95
N GLU A 200 -2.70 -2.94 1.74
CA GLU A 200 -2.45 -4.23 2.37
C GLU A 200 -3.64 -4.67 3.23
N SER A 201 -4.17 -3.77 4.06
CA SER A 201 -5.33 -4.07 4.92
C SER A 201 -6.58 -4.46 4.13
N LYS A 202 -6.77 -3.91 2.93
CA LYS A 202 -7.92 -4.21 2.09
C LYS A 202 -7.74 -5.50 1.30
N ILE A 203 -6.53 -5.77 0.83
CA ILE A 203 -6.23 -6.94 0.00
C ILE A 203 -6.10 -8.20 0.86
N LEU A 204 -5.42 -8.10 2.00
CA LEU A 204 -5.09 -9.24 2.87
C LEU A 204 -6.04 -9.36 4.08
N GLY A 205 -6.95 -8.41 4.27
CA GLY A 205 -7.88 -8.36 5.40
C GLY A 205 -7.27 -7.84 6.70
N GLY A 206 -6.04 -7.33 6.65
CA GLY A 206 -5.30 -6.77 7.77
C GLY A 206 -3.90 -6.35 7.34
N VAL A 207 -3.19 -5.68 8.25
CA VAL A 207 -1.76 -5.37 8.05
C VAL A 207 -0.94 -6.47 8.69
N ILE A 208 -0.03 -7.06 7.91
CA ILE A 208 0.85 -8.15 8.30
C ILE A 208 2.20 -7.54 8.70
N VAL A 209 2.48 -7.62 10.00
CA VAL A 209 3.76 -7.21 10.58
C VAL A 209 4.55 -8.46 10.96
N PHE A 210 5.76 -8.56 10.44
CA PHE A 210 6.71 -9.59 10.86
C PHE A 210 7.65 -8.97 11.88
N ASP A 211 7.35 -9.17 13.16
CA ASP A 211 8.33 -8.95 14.23
C ASP A 211 9.31 -10.11 14.23
N ARG A 212 10.59 -9.81 14.16
CA ARG A 212 11.66 -10.79 14.07
C ARG A 212 12.51 -10.83 15.35
N GLY A 213 12.15 -10.04 16.38
CA GLY A 213 13.01 -9.86 17.56
C GLY A 213 14.41 -9.36 17.19
N GLU A 214 15.34 -9.34 18.15
CA GLU A 214 16.72 -8.89 17.90
C GLU A 214 17.54 -9.91 17.09
N THR A 215 17.13 -11.17 17.04
CA THR A 215 17.93 -12.30 16.52
C THR A 215 17.37 -12.92 15.24
N GLU A 216 16.20 -12.50 14.76
CA GLU A 216 15.48 -13.09 13.61
C GLU A 216 15.17 -14.60 13.73
N GLN A 217 15.24 -15.15 14.94
CA GLN A 217 15.03 -16.58 15.23
C GLN A 217 13.74 -16.89 16.00
N GLU A 218 13.02 -15.86 16.45
CA GLU A 218 11.74 -16.08 17.11
C GLU A 218 10.68 -16.35 16.04
N VAL A 219 10.32 -17.64 15.94
CA VAL A 219 9.14 -18.16 15.22
C VAL A 219 8.10 -18.52 16.26
#